data_AF-A0A378X2L8-F1
#
_entry.id   AF-A0A378X2L8-F1
#
_cell.length_a   1.000
_cell.length_b   1.000
_cell.length_c   1.000
_cell.angle_alpha   90.00
_cell.angle_beta   90.00
_cell.angle_gamma   90.00
#
_symmetry.space_group_name_H-M   'P 1'
#
loop_
_entity.id
_entity.type
_entity.pdbx_description
1 polymer ?
#
loop_
_entity_poly.entity_id
_entity_poly.type
_entity_poly.pdbx_seq_one_letter_code
_entity_poly.pdbx_strand_id
1 'polypeptide(L)'
;MNLAQVLAASTPLPDKAATYAEDTYVQETVDQLGAAGLDAVEFSRRYSLLLLKPDAIVARAVEPTLQWLQDNDFRVVAARICAVDRHLVRALWYFAWNIASPERRRLADLLTEISDALVLVVAGEPTALPTSVRLTAAKGPTDPGKRQPGELRYVLGRYSYLLNLVHSPDDPADVLREFAIYFDTDTRARVLREIGTGEDRGAEAAACAATLYSRTPARVFARSAATARLLADLGDVPADFDPDRDEDCALLLRRAWATGRAIDPWSAIVLGSQVLPMRNGGRRQTLPPVSAHDWLEARP
;
A
#
# COMPACT_ATOMS: atom_id res chain seq x y z
N MET A 1 25.83 -6.09 14.23
CA MET A 1 24.94 -7.25 14.44
C MET A 1 24.96 -8.11 13.19
N ASN A 2 24.79 -9.44 13.31
CA ASN A 2 24.49 -10.26 12.13
C ASN A 2 23.01 -10.08 11.72
N LEU A 3 22.63 -10.54 10.53
CA LEU A 3 21.27 -10.36 10.00
C LEU A 3 20.18 -10.95 10.92
N ALA A 4 20.41 -12.12 11.50
CA ALA A 4 19.46 -12.75 12.43
C ALA A 4 19.22 -11.89 13.68
N GLN A 5 20.27 -11.26 14.23
CA GLN A 5 20.16 -10.33 15.36
C GLN A 5 19.41 -9.05 14.98
N VAL A 6 19.66 -8.50 13.77
CA VAL A 6 18.92 -7.35 13.26
C VAL A 6 17.43 -7.68 13.17
N LEU A 7 17.08 -8.82 12.60
CA LEU A 7 15.69 -9.23 12.41
C LEU A 7 14.98 -9.54 13.73
N ALA A 8 15.64 -10.21 14.67
CA ALA A 8 15.09 -10.46 16.01
C ALA A 8 14.74 -9.15 16.74
N ALA A 9 15.49 -8.06 16.50
CA ALA A 9 15.21 -6.74 17.07
C ALA A 9 14.22 -5.89 16.23
N SER A 10 13.86 -6.35 15.03
CA SER A 10 13.06 -5.61 14.05
C SER A 10 11.64 -6.14 13.88
N THR A 11 11.32 -7.31 14.43
CA THR A 11 9.95 -7.84 14.47
C THR A 11 9.72 -8.71 15.70
N PRO A 12 8.54 -8.66 16.35
CA PRO A 12 8.21 -9.55 17.46
C PRO A 12 7.84 -10.98 17.00
N LEU A 13 7.78 -11.24 15.69
CA LEU A 13 7.36 -12.53 15.13
C LEU A 13 8.57 -13.40 14.73
N PRO A 14 8.90 -14.48 15.48
CA PRO A 14 10.06 -15.30 15.18
C PRO A 14 10.03 -15.93 13.77
N ASP A 15 8.85 -16.37 13.32
CA ASP A 15 8.68 -16.95 11.99
C ASP A 15 8.92 -15.91 10.87
N LYS A 16 8.53 -14.64 11.09
CA LYS A 16 8.83 -13.55 10.15
C LYS A 16 10.33 -13.29 10.12
N ALA A 17 10.98 -13.19 11.28
CA ALA A 17 12.42 -13.00 11.37
C ALA A 17 13.21 -14.13 10.68
N ALA A 18 12.83 -15.39 10.90
CA ALA A 18 13.46 -16.53 10.25
C ALA A 18 13.26 -16.51 8.73
N THR A 19 12.05 -16.18 8.27
CA THR A 19 11.76 -16.11 6.83
C THR A 19 12.51 -14.96 6.15
N TYR A 20 12.57 -13.79 6.79
CA TYR A 20 13.22 -12.59 6.24
C TYR A 20 14.75 -12.66 6.25
N ALA A 21 15.34 -13.56 7.05
CA ALA A 21 16.79 -13.79 7.03
C ALA A 21 17.27 -14.30 5.66
N GLU A 22 16.39 -14.98 4.93
CA GLU A 22 16.65 -15.53 3.59
C GLU A 22 16.02 -14.66 2.48
N ASP A 23 15.41 -13.51 2.80
CA ASP A 23 14.77 -12.63 1.82
C ASP A 23 15.79 -11.63 1.23
N THR A 24 16.00 -11.71 -0.08
CA THR A 24 16.98 -10.88 -0.80
C THR A 24 16.76 -9.38 -0.62
N TYR A 25 15.51 -8.92 -0.48
CA TYR A 25 15.24 -7.50 -0.32
C TYR A 25 15.69 -6.99 1.05
N VAL A 26 15.60 -7.82 2.08
CA VAL A 26 16.12 -7.49 3.41
C VAL A 26 17.64 -7.45 3.39
N GLN A 27 18.27 -8.46 2.80
CA GLN A 27 19.73 -8.55 2.67
C GLN A 27 20.30 -7.32 1.95
N GLU A 28 19.72 -6.95 0.81
CA GLU A 28 20.13 -5.76 0.05
C GLU A 28 20.04 -4.47 0.87
N THR A 29 18.95 -4.26 1.61
CA THR A 29 18.80 -3.07 2.45
C THR A 29 19.83 -3.07 3.58
N VAL A 30 20.01 -4.19 4.29
CA VAL A 30 20.92 -4.29 5.44
C VAL A 30 22.37 -4.13 5.00
N ASP A 31 22.77 -4.75 3.89
CA ASP A 31 24.12 -4.63 3.33
C ASP A 31 24.43 -3.19 2.92
N GLN A 32 23.47 -2.53 2.26
CA GLN A 32 23.65 -1.14 1.83
C GLN A 32 23.69 -0.16 3.01
N LEU A 33 22.89 -0.37 4.05
CA LEU A 33 22.97 0.40 5.30
C LEU A 33 24.32 0.19 5.99
N GLY A 34 24.78 -1.06 6.09
CA GLY A 34 26.08 -1.39 6.67
C GLY A 34 27.26 -0.76 5.91
N ALA A 35 27.23 -0.79 4.58
CA ALA A 35 28.22 -0.14 3.74
C ALA A 35 28.23 1.40 3.90
N ALA A 36 27.08 2.00 4.22
CA ALA A 36 26.94 3.42 4.53
C ALA A 36 27.26 3.77 6.00
N GLY A 37 27.59 2.79 6.84
CA GLY A 37 27.86 3.00 8.27
C GLY A 37 26.60 3.29 9.10
N LEU A 38 25.42 2.92 8.61
CA LEU A 38 24.13 3.13 9.29
C LEU A 38 23.68 1.86 10.01
N ASP A 39 23.12 2.01 11.21
CA ASP A 39 22.54 0.89 11.96
C ASP A 39 21.15 0.53 11.41
N ALA A 40 20.98 -0.72 10.97
CA ALA A 40 19.74 -1.16 10.35
C ALA A 40 18.54 -1.21 11.31
N VAL A 41 18.78 -1.49 12.60
CA VAL A 41 17.71 -1.51 13.61
C VAL A 41 17.28 -0.08 13.93
N GLU A 42 18.22 0.84 14.11
CA GLU A 42 17.91 2.25 14.31
C GLU A 42 17.16 2.84 13.10
N PHE A 43 17.66 2.60 11.89
CA PHE A 43 17.05 3.05 10.65
C PHE A 43 15.58 2.59 10.54
N SER A 44 15.34 1.29 10.70
CA SER A 44 14.01 0.70 10.52
C SER A 44 13.04 1.02 11.67
N ARG A 45 13.55 1.42 12.84
CA ARG A 45 12.72 1.92 13.95
C ARG A 45 12.33 3.39 13.76
N ARG A 46 13.25 4.20 13.24
CA ARG A 46 13.08 5.66 13.08
C ARG A 46 12.27 6.01 11.83
N TYR A 47 12.45 5.28 10.74
CA TYR A 47 11.81 5.56 9.46
C TYR A 47 10.77 4.51 9.09
N SER A 48 9.78 4.93 8.32
CA SER A 48 8.81 4.06 7.66
C SER A 48 8.55 4.54 6.25
N LEU A 49 7.68 3.83 5.54
CA LEU A 49 7.29 4.10 4.17
C LEU A 49 5.78 4.30 4.14
N LEU A 50 5.31 5.23 3.30
CA LEU A 50 3.90 5.39 2.99
C LEU A 50 3.73 5.41 1.47
N LEU A 51 3.17 4.33 0.95
CA LEU A 51 2.76 4.23 -0.45
C LEU A 51 1.38 4.85 -0.60
N LEU A 52 1.29 5.94 -1.36
CA LEU A 52 0.05 6.43 -1.95
C LEU A 52 -0.15 5.72 -3.28
N LYS A 53 -1.04 4.73 -3.27
CA LYS A 53 -1.32 3.84 -4.39
C LYS A 53 -1.99 4.58 -5.57
N PRO A 54 -2.14 3.94 -6.75
CA PRO A 54 -2.79 4.57 -7.90
C PRO A 54 -4.19 5.12 -7.59
N ASP A 55 -4.97 4.46 -6.74
CA ASP A 55 -6.27 4.94 -6.27
C ASP A 55 -6.18 6.21 -5.42
N ALA A 56 -5.11 6.43 -4.66
CA ALA A 56 -4.86 7.71 -3.99
C ALA A 56 -4.57 8.84 -4.98
N ILE A 57 -3.90 8.54 -6.09
CA ILE A 57 -3.61 9.54 -7.13
C ILE A 57 -4.89 9.98 -7.85
N VAL A 58 -5.74 9.01 -8.19
CA VAL A 58 -7.07 9.26 -8.77
C VAL A 58 -7.97 10.03 -7.80
N ALA A 59 -7.87 9.76 -6.50
CA ALA A 59 -8.65 10.44 -5.46
C ALA A 59 -8.15 11.85 -5.09
N ARG A 60 -7.04 12.32 -5.67
CA ARG A 60 -6.36 13.57 -5.26
C ARG A 60 -6.04 13.60 -3.75
N ALA A 61 -5.56 12.46 -3.24
CA ALA A 61 -5.38 12.21 -1.81
C ALA A 61 -4.00 12.58 -1.26
N VAL A 62 -3.09 13.14 -2.07
CA VAL A 62 -1.72 13.42 -1.61
C VAL A 62 -1.72 14.58 -0.63
N GLU A 63 -2.31 15.72 -0.97
CA GLU A 63 -2.34 16.91 -0.09
C GLU A 63 -3.03 16.65 1.25
N PRO A 64 -4.22 15.99 1.29
CA PRO A 64 -4.82 15.57 2.57
C PRO A 64 -3.93 14.61 3.38
N THR A 65 -3.17 13.74 2.71
CA THR A 65 -2.22 12.84 3.39
C THR A 65 -1.05 13.61 3.99
N LEU A 66 -0.48 14.56 3.25
CA LEU A 66 0.62 15.39 3.75
C LEU A 66 0.18 16.22 4.96
N GLN A 67 -1.00 16.83 4.90
CA GLN A 67 -1.57 17.54 6.04
C GLN A 67 -1.79 16.60 7.24
N TRP A 68 -2.38 15.43 7.01
CA TRP A 68 -2.61 14.45 8.08
C TRP A 68 -1.31 13.98 8.73
N LEU A 69 -0.25 13.75 7.96
CA LEU A 69 1.06 13.38 8.51
C LEU A 69 1.60 14.47 9.43
N GLN A 70 1.55 15.73 8.98
CA GLN A 70 1.97 16.89 9.78
C GLN A 70 1.17 17.00 11.09
N ASP A 71 -0.15 16.84 11.02
CA ASP A 71 -1.05 16.93 12.18
C ASP A 71 -0.88 15.77 13.18
N ASN A 72 -0.18 14.69 12.79
CA ASN A 72 0.02 13.49 13.60
C ASN A 72 1.50 13.23 13.94
N ASP A 73 2.32 14.29 13.98
CA ASP A 73 3.74 14.26 14.36
C ASP A 73 4.61 13.34 13.47
N PHE A 74 4.27 13.28 12.19
CA PHE A 74 5.08 12.62 11.17
C PHE A 74 5.65 13.64 10.19
N ARG A 75 6.90 13.43 9.78
CA ARG A 75 7.59 14.26 8.79
C ARG A 75 7.95 13.45 7.55
N VAL A 76 7.73 14.03 6.37
CA VAL A 76 8.22 13.45 5.12
C VAL A 76 9.69 13.81 4.96
N VAL A 77 10.55 12.81 4.81
CA VAL A 77 12.02 12.99 4.70
C VAL A 77 12.59 12.58 3.34
N ALA A 78 11.78 11.93 2.50
CA ALA A 78 12.03 11.73 1.08
C ALA A 78 10.71 11.42 0.35
N ALA A 79 10.65 11.72 -0.94
CA ALA A 79 9.50 11.41 -1.80
C ALA A 79 9.96 10.92 -3.18
N ARG A 80 9.33 9.88 -3.72
CA ARG A 80 9.63 9.32 -5.04
C ARG A 80 8.36 8.88 -5.76
N ILE A 81 8.23 9.28 -7.02
CA ILE A 81 7.29 8.61 -7.94
C ILE A 81 7.81 7.18 -8.15
N CYS A 82 6.92 6.21 -7.98
CA CYS A 82 7.21 4.80 -8.08
C CYS A 82 6.39 4.21 -9.22
N ALA A 83 7.07 3.76 -10.27
CA ALA A 83 6.44 2.99 -11.32
C ALA A 83 5.91 1.69 -10.71
N VAL A 84 4.61 1.44 -10.84
CA VAL A 84 3.99 0.23 -10.31
C VAL A 84 3.71 -0.73 -11.44
N ASP A 85 4.03 -1.99 -11.21
CA ASP A 85 3.65 -3.07 -12.09
C ASP A 85 3.19 -4.28 -11.27
N ARG A 86 2.73 -5.32 -11.97
CA ARG A 86 2.32 -6.56 -11.31
C ARG A 86 3.44 -7.18 -10.46
N HIS A 87 4.72 -7.03 -10.85
CA HIS A 87 5.85 -7.67 -10.17
C HIS A 87 6.16 -6.99 -8.85
N LEU A 88 6.20 -5.66 -8.81
CA LEU A 88 6.30 -4.87 -7.58
C LEU A 88 5.16 -5.20 -6.62
N VAL A 89 3.93 -5.26 -7.13
CA VAL A 89 2.74 -5.64 -6.35
C VAL A 89 2.85 -7.09 -5.85
N ARG A 90 3.42 -8.02 -6.62
CA ARG A 90 3.67 -9.39 -6.12
C ARG A 90 4.76 -9.44 -5.05
N ALA A 91 5.80 -8.63 -5.15
CA ALA A 91 6.87 -8.57 -4.16
C ALA A 91 6.39 -7.98 -2.83
N LEU A 92 5.69 -6.84 -2.85
CA LEU A 92 5.19 -6.17 -1.63
C LEU A 92 4.30 -7.11 -0.80
N TRP A 93 3.29 -7.70 -1.43
CA TRP A 93 2.29 -8.52 -0.74
C TRP A 93 2.53 -10.03 -0.87
N TYR A 94 3.77 -10.47 -1.14
CA TYR A 94 4.10 -11.89 -1.38
C TYR A 94 3.48 -12.84 -0.34
N PHE A 95 3.66 -12.52 0.94
CA PHE A 95 3.15 -13.31 2.07
C PHE A 95 1.66 -13.14 2.37
N ALA A 96 0.98 -12.22 1.67
CA ALA A 96 -0.45 -11.94 1.80
C ALA A 96 -1.27 -12.38 0.57
N TRP A 97 -0.64 -12.73 -0.57
CA TRP A 97 -1.36 -13.17 -1.76
C TRP A 97 -2.03 -14.54 -1.61
N ASN A 98 -1.59 -15.36 -0.66
CA ASN A 98 -2.16 -16.67 -0.35
C ASN A 98 -3.64 -16.61 0.08
N ILE A 99 -4.06 -15.50 0.68
CA ILE A 99 -5.45 -15.25 1.09
C ILE A 99 -6.25 -14.44 0.09
N ALA A 100 -5.63 -13.88 -0.95
CA ALA A 100 -6.34 -13.07 -1.94
C ALA A 100 -7.03 -13.94 -2.98
N SER A 101 -8.26 -13.58 -3.33
CA SER A 101 -8.98 -14.22 -4.43
C SER A 101 -8.32 -13.99 -5.79
N PRO A 102 -8.57 -14.87 -6.78
CA PRO A 102 -8.19 -14.61 -8.17
C PRO A 102 -8.73 -13.26 -8.67
N GLU A 103 -9.96 -12.91 -8.30
CA GLU A 103 -10.59 -11.64 -8.64
C GLU A 103 -9.83 -10.45 -8.05
N ARG A 104 -9.47 -10.49 -6.76
CA ARG A 104 -8.68 -9.42 -6.12
C ARG A 104 -7.33 -9.24 -6.80
N ARG A 105 -6.65 -10.33 -7.16
CA ARG A 105 -5.36 -10.26 -7.89
C ARG A 105 -5.54 -9.58 -9.25
N ARG A 106 -6.58 -9.95 -10.00
CA ARG A 106 -6.89 -9.31 -11.29
C ARG A 106 -7.20 -7.82 -11.15
N LEU A 107 -8.00 -7.44 -10.16
CA LEU A 107 -8.30 -6.02 -9.92
C LEU A 107 -7.05 -5.24 -9.45
N ALA A 108 -6.16 -5.86 -8.68
CA ALA A 108 -4.90 -5.24 -8.30
C ALA A 108 -4.00 -5.01 -9.52
N ASP A 109 -3.97 -5.95 -10.47
CA ASP A 109 -3.22 -5.80 -11.72
C ASP A 109 -3.79 -4.64 -12.56
N LEU A 110 -5.12 -4.58 -12.74
CA LEU A 110 -5.76 -3.45 -13.40
C LEU A 110 -5.43 -2.11 -12.72
N LEU A 111 -5.37 -2.08 -11.39
CA LEU A 111 -5.06 -0.86 -10.64
C LEU A 111 -3.65 -0.34 -10.93
N THR A 112 -2.68 -1.22 -11.17
CA THR A 112 -1.31 -0.81 -11.55
C THR A 112 -1.24 -0.12 -12.91
N GLU A 113 -2.18 -0.41 -13.81
CA GLU A 113 -2.24 0.20 -15.14
C GLU A 113 -2.87 1.60 -15.13
N ILE A 114 -3.46 2.03 -14.01
CA ILE A 114 -4.17 3.33 -13.91
C ILE A 114 -3.20 4.50 -13.77
N SER A 115 -2.16 4.33 -12.96
CA SER A 115 -1.21 5.39 -12.59
C SER A 115 0.01 4.79 -11.92
N ASP A 116 1.13 5.50 -12.03
CA ASP A 116 2.23 5.35 -11.07
C ASP A 116 1.77 5.73 -9.66
N ALA A 117 2.52 5.28 -8.66
CA ALA A 117 2.28 5.60 -7.25
C ALA A 117 3.27 6.66 -6.73
N LEU A 118 3.02 7.16 -5.51
CA LEU A 118 3.95 8.00 -4.78
C LEU A 118 4.37 7.26 -3.51
N VAL A 119 5.68 7.12 -3.30
CA VAL A 119 6.25 6.57 -2.06
C VAL A 119 6.87 7.71 -1.27
N LEU A 120 6.44 7.85 -0.02
CA LEU A 120 7.05 8.75 0.95
C LEU A 120 7.90 7.93 1.92
N VAL A 121 9.07 8.45 2.27
CA VAL A 121 9.76 8.03 3.50
C VAL A 121 9.33 8.97 4.61
N VAL A 122 8.86 8.37 5.70
CA VAL A 122 8.28 9.08 6.83
C VAL A 122 9.15 8.87 8.06
N ALA A 123 9.48 9.95 8.75
CA ALA A 123 10.10 9.92 10.07
C ALA A 123 9.08 10.28 11.13
N GLY A 124 9.13 9.59 12.27
CA GLY A 124 8.42 9.98 13.49
C GLY A 124 9.41 10.30 14.59
N GLU A 125 8.98 11.07 15.59
CA GLU A 125 9.79 11.27 16.79
C GLU A 125 10.11 9.93 17.48
N PRO A 126 11.32 9.74 18.04
CA PRO A 126 11.68 8.52 18.74
C PRO A 126 10.73 8.25 19.94
N THR A 127 10.08 7.10 19.95
CA THR A 127 9.24 6.66 21.07
C THR A 127 9.46 5.17 21.37
N ALA A 128 8.73 4.62 22.35
CA ALA A 128 8.74 3.19 22.62
C ALA A 128 8.22 2.34 21.44
N LEU A 129 7.36 2.90 20.59
CA LEU A 129 6.89 2.26 19.37
C LEU A 129 7.69 2.77 18.16
N PRO A 130 8.15 1.87 17.27
CA PRO A 130 8.70 2.25 15.97
C PRO A 130 7.74 3.09 15.14
N THR A 131 8.29 3.91 14.26
CA THR A 131 7.52 4.76 13.33
C THR A 131 6.55 3.94 12.48
N SER A 132 6.97 2.77 11.97
CA SER A 132 6.12 1.87 11.18
C SER A 132 4.90 1.36 11.95
N VAL A 133 5.09 0.92 13.19
CA VAL A 133 4.02 0.41 14.05
C VAL A 133 3.03 1.52 14.39
N ARG A 134 3.53 2.72 14.73
CA ARG A 134 2.68 3.91 14.98
C ARG A 134 1.88 4.32 13.75
N LEU A 135 2.56 4.45 12.61
CA LEU A 135 1.95 4.86 11.35
C LEU A 135 0.89 3.83 10.90
N THR A 136 1.16 2.54 11.05
CA THR A 136 0.22 1.47 10.69
C THR A 136 -1.04 1.49 11.56
N ALA A 137 -0.87 1.71 12.88
CA ALA A 137 -2.00 1.88 13.79
C ALA A 137 -2.83 3.12 13.44
N ALA A 138 -2.20 4.29 13.28
CA ALA A 138 -2.87 5.56 12.98
C ALA A 138 -3.43 5.62 11.55
N LYS A 139 -2.89 4.84 10.61
CA LYS A 139 -3.43 4.69 9.24
C LYS A 139 -4.83 4.10 9.24
N GLY A 140 -5.13 3.22 10.20
CA GLY A 140 -6.42 2.54 10.32
C GLY A 140 -6.55 1.26 9.45
N PRO A 141 -7.62 0.49 9.69
CA PRO A 141 -7.83 -0.82 9.09
C PRO A 141 -8.14 -0.76 7.59
N THR A 142 -7.86 -1.86 6.91
CA THR A 142 -8.17 -1.99 5.47
C THR A 142 -9.67 -1.99 5.20
N ASP A 143 -10.44 -2.65 6.07
CA ASP A 143 -11.90 -2.70 6.00
C ASP A 143 -12.52 -1.31 6.26
N PRO A 144 -13.23 -0.71 5.29
CA PRO A 144 -13.84 0.61 5.45
C PRO A 144 -14.87 0.66 6.58
N GLY A 145 -15.52 -0.44 6.92
CA GLY A 145 -16.50 -0.52 8.01
C GLY A 145 -15.89 -0.32 9.40
N LYS A 146 -14.58 -0.61 9.56
CA LYS A 146 -13.88 -0.59 10.85
C LYS A 146 -13.07 0.67 11.12
N ARG A 147 -12.94 1.55 10.13
CA ARG A 147 -12.15 2.79 10.22
C ARG A 147 -12.80 3.77 11.20
N GLN A 148 -11.97 4.44 12.00
CA GLN A 148 -12.39 5.38 13.03
C GLN A 148 -12.06 6.83 12.65
N PRO A 149 -12.85 7.83 13.10
CA PRO A 149 -12.51 9.24 12.95
C PRO A 149 -11.08 9.54 13.42
N GLY A 150 -10.36 10.35 12.67
CA GLY A 150 -8.96 10.69 12.94
C GLY A 150 -7.93 9.78 12.26
N GLU A 151 -8.30 8.55 11.88
CA GLU A 151 -7.39 7.67 11.14
C GLU A 151 -7.20 8.14 9.69
N LEU A 152 -6.00 7.96 9.12
CA LEU A 152 -5.69 8.41 7.75
C LEU A 152 -6.71 7.86 6.74
N ARG A 153 -6.98 6.56 6.75
CA ARG A 153 -7.95 5.94 5.82
C ARG A 153 -9.40 6.35 6.06
N TYR A 154 -9.72 6.91 7.23
CA TYR A 154 -11.04 7.52 7.45
C TYR A 154 -11.11 8.88 6.77
N VAL A 155 -10.08 9.71 6.97
CA VAL A 155 -9.96 11.05 6.36
C VAL A 155 -9.97 10.99 4.83
N LEU A 156 -9.26 10.02 4.25
CA LEU A 156 -9.16 9.89 2.78
C LEU A 156 -10.41 9.30 2.09
N GLY A 157 -11.36 8.76 2.87
CA GLY A 157 -12.62 8.22 2.36
C GLY A 157 -12.76 6.69 2.48
N ARG A 158 -14.01 6.22 2.45
CA ARG A 158 -14.42 4.84 2.78
C ARG A 158 -14.96 4.09 1.57
N TYR A 159 -14.12 3.86 0.55
CA TYR A 159 -14.55 3.28 -0.73
C TYR A 159 -14.78 1.76 -0.68
N SER A 160 -13.72 0.96 -0.61
CA SER A 160 -13.83 -0.50 -0.53
C SER A 160 -12.61 -1.12 0.15
N TYR A 161 -12.61 -2.45 0.29
CA TYR A 161 -11.46 -3.19 0.84
C TYR A 161 -10.21 -3.05 -0.04
N LEU A 162 -10.36 -3.05 -1.37
CA LEU A 162 -9.25 -2.89 -2.32
C LEU A 162 -8.86 -1.42 -2.51
N LEU A 163 -9.87 -0.53 -2.57
CA LEU A 163 -9.70 0.91 -2.77
C LEU A 163 -9.53 1.61 -1.41
N ASN A 164 -8.37 1.36 -0.81
CA ASN A 164 -7.98 1.83 0.52
C ASN A 164 -6.84 2.86 0.50
N LEU A 165 -6.42 3.29 -0.70
CA LEU A 165 -5.56 4.44 -1.03
C LEU A 165 -4.10 4.34 -0.57
N VAL A 166 -3.84 3.93 0.67
CA VAL A 166 -2.50 3.97 1.26
C VAL A 166 -2.07 2.63 1.84
N HIS A 167 -0.76 2.36 1.80
CA HIS A 167 -0.08 1.21 2.40
C HIS A 167 1.17 1.65 3.15
N SER A 168 1.49 0.99 4.26
CA SER A 168 2.72 1.19 5.03
C SER A 168 3.22 -0.16 5.57
N PRO A 169 4.54 -0.32 5.79
CA PRO A 169 5.09 -1.47 6.50
C PRO A 169 4.48 -1.60 7.91
N ASP A 170 4.20 -2.84 8.35
CA ASP A 170 3.55 -3.08 9.64
C ASP A 170 4.55 -3.01 10.83
N ASP A 171 5.83 -3.37 10.60
CA ASP A 171 6.91 -3.34 11.59
C ASP A 171 8.27 -2.93 10.96
N PRO A 172 9.35 -2.73 11.75
CA PRO A 172 10.68 -2.43 11.25
C PRO A 172 11.27 -3.48 10.27
N ALA A 173 10.98 -4.78 10.45
CA ALA A 173 11.43 -5.80 9.52
C ALA A 173 10.80 -5.62 8.13
N ASP A 174 9.52 -5.24 8.08
CA ASP A 174 8.83 -4.88 6.84
C ASP A 174 9.40 -3.59 6.23
N VAL A 175 9.87 -2.62 7.03
CA VAL A 175 10.58 -1.43 6.51
C VAL A 175 11.84 -1.83 5.77
N LEU A 176 12.67 -2.70 6.37
CA LEU A 176 13.90 -3.19 5.73
C LEU A 176 13.62 -3.90 4.41
N ARG A 177 12.59 -4.74 4.38
CA ARG A 177 12.18 -5.48 3.19
C ARG A 177 11.62 -4.56 2.10
N GLU A 178 10.65 -3.73 2.44
CA GLU A 178 9.94 -2.89 1.46
C GLU A 178 10.83 -1.77 0.88
N PHE A 179 11.84 -1.31 1.62
CA PHE A 179 12.77 -0.28 1.14
C PHE A 179 13.49 -0.70 -0.16
N ALA A 180 13.94 -1.96 -0.24
CA ALA A 180 14.55 -2.52 -1.44
C ALA A 180 13.54 -2.94 -2.52
N ILE A 181 12.27 -3.16 -2.17
CA ILE A 181 11.23 -3.41 -3.17
C ILE A 181 10.88 -2.13 -3.91
N TYR A 182 10.78 -0.99 -3.22
CA TYR A 182 10.43 0.29 -3.87
C TYR A 182 11.59 0.92 -4.63
N PHE A 183 12.81 0.78 -4.12
CA PHE A 183 13.95 1.54 -4.58
C PHE A 183 15.08 0.59 -5.02
N ASP A 184 15.56 0.78 -6.24
CA ASP A 184 16.82 0.18 -6.70
C ASP A 184 18.01 0.73 -5.90
N THR A 185 19.18 0.09 -6.05
CA THR A 185 20.41 0.43 -5.31
C THR A 185 20.75 1.92 -5.36
N ASP A 186 20.66 2.53 -6.55
CA ASP A 186 21.00 3.94 -6.75
C ASP A 186 19.97 4.87 -6.10
N THR A 187 18.68 4.53 -6.19
CA THR A 187 17.60 5.28 -5.56
C THR A 187 17.69 5.16 -4.05
N ARG A 188 17.98 3.98 -3.50
CA ARG A 188 18.24 3.79 -2.06
C ARG A 188 19.39 4.67 -1.59
N ALA A 189 20.50 4.72 -2.33
CA ALA A 189 21.64 5.56 -1.98
C ALA A 189 21.29 7.07 -1.96
N ARG A 190 20.47 7.53 -2.92
CA ARG A 190 19.96 8.92 -2.93
C ARG A 190 19.05 9.20 -1.74
N VAL A 191 18.10 8.32 -1.48
CA VAL A 191 17.15 8.43 -0.37
C VAL A 191 17.86 8.42 0.99
N LEU A 192 18.85 7.56 1.20
CA LEU A 192 19.64 7.54 2.44
C LEU A 192 20.39 8.86 2.68
N ARG A 193 20.95 9.48 1.62
CA ARG A 193 21.58 10.81 1.72
C ARG A 193 20.56 11.90 2.08
N GLU A 194 19.38 11.88 1.46
CA GLU A 194 18.31 12.85 1.77
C GLU A 194 17.83 12.71 3.20
N ILE A 195 17.58 11.50 3.67
CA ILE A 195 17.20 11.20 5.05
C ILE A 195 18.24 11.76 6.03
N GLY A 196 19.53 11.63 5.72
CA GLY A 196 20.63 12.16 6.52
C GLY A 196 20.64 13.69 6.68
N THR A 197 19.96 14.43 5.80
CA THR A 197 19.81 15.90 5.95
C THR A 197 18.81 16.28 7.04
N GLY A 198 17.86 15.38 7.34
CA GLY A 198 16.77 15.63 8.30
C GLY A 198 15.73 16.65 7.83
N GLU A 199 15.85 17.19 6.61
CA GLU A 199 14.95 18.20 6.05
C GLU A 199 13.53 17.67 5.82
N ASP A 200 12.54 18.55 5.95
CA ASP A 200 11.17 18.27 5.54
C ASP A 200 11.06 18.33 4.01
N ARG A 201 10.61 17.24 3.40
CA ARG A 201 10.46 17.07 1.95
C ARG A 201 8.99 17.11 1.50
N GLY A 202 8.09 17.69 2.30
CA GLY A 202 6.67 17.84 1.95
C GLY A 202 6.43 18.61 0.64
N ALA A 203 7.23 19.66 0.38
CA ALA A 203 7.16 20.40 -0.88
C ALA A 203 7.57 19.56 -2.10
N GLU A 204 8.58 18.69 -1.96
CA GLU A 204 8.97 17.75 -3.01
C GLU A 204 7.89 16.69 -3.24
N ALA A 205 7.27 16.19 -2.17
CA ALA A 205 6.14 15.28 -2.27
C ALA A 205 4.96 15.91 -3.04
N ALA A 206 4.65 17.18 -2.77
CA ALA A 206 3.63 17.93 -3.50
C ALA A 206 4.01 18.13 -4.99
N ALA A 207 5.28 18.36 -5.30
CA ALA A 207 5.75 18.44 -6.68
C ALA A 207 5.64 17.10 -7.44
N CYS A 208 5.96 15.98 -6.78
CA CYS A 208 5.70 14.64 -7.32
C CYS A 208 4.19 14.42 -7.55
N ALA A 209 3.35 14.85 -6.61
CA ALA A 209 1.89 14.78 -6.74
C ALA A 209 1.39 15.54 -7.96
N ALA A 210 1.82 16.79 -8.15
CA ALA A 210 1.45 17.60 -9.30
C ALA A 210 1.83 16.92 -10.63
N THR A 211 3.00 16.28 -10.68
CA THR A 211 3.43 15.50 -11.85
C THR A 211 2.49 14.33 -12.11
N LEU A 212 2.17 13.53 -11.09
CA LEU A 212 1.23 12.41 -11.20
C LEU A 212 -0.17 12.90 -11.61
N TYR A 213 -0.64 14.00 -11.03
CA TYR A 213 -1.97 14.54 -11.29
C TYR A 213 -2.14 15.10 -12.70
N SER A 214 -1.06 15.61 -13.29
CA SER A 214 -1.06 16.08 -14.69
C SER A 214 -1.28 14.96 -15.71
N ARG A 215 -0.94 13.71 -15.35
CA ARG A 215 -1.01 12.53 -16.24
C ARG A 215 -2.17 11.59 -15.89
N THR A 216 -2.63 11.63 -14.66
CA THR A 216 -3.71 10.79 -14.14
C THR A 216 -4.92 11.64 -13.78
N PRO A 217 -6.00 11.62 -14.58
CA PRO A 217 -7.22 12.35 -14.26
C PRO A 217 -7.86 11.88 -12.95
N ALA A 218 -8.51 12.80 -12.24
CA ALA A 218 -9.38 12.43 -11.14
C ALA A 218 -10.60 11.65 -11.67
N ARG A 219 -11.06 10.64 -10.93
CA ARG A 219 -12.19 9.81 -11.33
C ARG A 219 -13.11 9.49 -10.15
N VAL A 220 -14.37 9.21 -10.47
CA VAL A 220 -15.42 8.94 -9.49
C VAL A 220 -15.33 7.50 -8.98
N PHE A 221 -15.55 7.30 -7.68
CA PHE A 221 -15.53 6.00 -6.99
C PHE A 221 -16.94 5.41 -6.75
N ALA A 222 -17.99 6.08 -7.24
CA ALA A 222 -19.38 5.68 -7.04
C ALA A 222 -19.71 4.41 -7.85
N ARG A 223 -20.35 3.44 -7.18
CA ARG A 223 -20.85 2.21 -7.79
C ARG A 223 -21.72 2.48 -9.01
N SER A 224 -22.72 3.36 -8.86
CA SER A 224 -23.69 3.68 -9.91
C SER A 224 -23.02 4.22 -11.18
N ALA A 225 -22.03 5.11 -11.03
CA ALA A 225 -21.27 5.65 -12.15
C ALA A 225 -20.44 4.56 -12.86
N ALA A 226 -19.79 3.68 -12.09
CA ALA A 226 -19.04 2.55 -12.63
C ALA A 226 -19.95 1.56 -13.37
N THR A 227 -21.09 1.19 -12.79
CA THR A 227 -22.07 0.30 -13.42
C THR A 227 -22.61 0.90 -14.71
N ALA A 228 -23.05 2.16 -14.69
CA ALA A 228 -23.55 2.84 -15.89
C ALA A 228 -22.50 2.88 -17.01
N ARG A 229 -21.23 3.10 -16.67
CA ARG A 229 -20.15 3.10 -17.66
C ARG A 229 -19.92 1.71 -18.27
N LEU A 230 -19.91 0.67 -17.44
CA LEU A 230 -19.73 -0.71 -17.91
C LEU A 230 -20.89 -1.17 -18.79
N LEU A 231 -22.13 -0.79 -18.46
CA LEU A 231 -23.28 -1.05 -19.30
C LEU A 231 -23.16 -0.38 -20.67
N ALA A 232 -22.69 0.88 -20.70
CA ALA A 232 -22.45 1.59 -21.95
C ALA A 232 -21.35 0.95 -22.81
N ASP A 233 -20.26 0.46 -22.19
CA ASP A 233 -19.18 -0.23 -22.91
C ASP A 233 -19.62 -1.61 -23.46
N LEU A 234 -20.54 -2.30 -22.76
CA LEU A 234 -20.98 -3.65 -23.13
C LEU A 234 -22.20 -3.64 -24.08
N GLY A 235 -23.06 -2.63 -24.03
CA GLY A 235 -24.26 -2.50 -24.87
C GLY A 235 -25.37 -3.48 -24.51
N ASP A 236 -25.15 -4.78 -24.75
CA ASP A 236 -26.14 -5.83 -24.50
C ASP A 236 -25.89 -6.51 -23.15
N VAL A 237 -26.87 -6.40 -22.25
CA VAL A 237 -26.95 -7.15 -20.99
C VAL A 237 -28.21 -8.02 -20.95
N PRO A 238 -28.23 -9.10 -20.14
CA PRO A 238 -29.42 -9.91 -19.96
C PRO A 238 -30.65 -9.08 -19.58
N ALA A 239 -31.83 -9.46 -20.08
CA ALA A 239 -33.08 -8.73 -19.82
C ALA A 239 -33.48 -8.69 -18.34
N ASP A 240 -33.01 -9.65 -17.55
CA ASP A 240 -33.20 -9.79 -16.11
C ASP A 240 -32.04 -9.22 -15.27
N PHE A 241 -31.11 -8.49 -15.88
CA PHE A 241 -29.99 -7.86 -15.18
C PHE A 241 -30.48 -6.77 -14.23
N ASP A 242 -30.10 -6.87 -12.96
CA ASP A 242 -30.33 -5.88 -11.93
C ASP A 242 -29.01 -5.19 -11.51
N PRO A 243 -28.83 -3.87 -11.77
CA PRO A 243 -27.62 -3.13 -11.40
C PRO A 243 -27.41 -2.99 -9.88
N ASP A 244 -28.45 -3.20 -9.08
CA ASP A 244 -28.38 -3.12 -7.62
C ASP A 244 -28.05 -4.48 -7.00
N ARG A 245 -28.14 -5.57 -7.76
CA ARG A 245 -27.78 -6.92 -7.32
C ARG A 245 -26.30 -7.23 -7.55
N ASP A 246 -25.59 -7.56 -6.47
CA ASP A 246 -24.14 -7.82 -6.50
C ASP A 246 -23.80 -9.03 -7.37
N GLU A 247 -24.61 -10.09 -7.33
CA GLU A 247 -24.40 -11.30 -8.13
C GLU A 247 -24.44 -11.01 -9.64
N ASP A 248 -25.36 -10.14 -10.09
CA ASP A 248 -25.48 -9.75 -11.49
C ASP A 248 -24.31 -8.89 -11.94
N CYS A 249 -23.92 -7.91 -11.13
CA CYS A 249 -22.75 -7.09 -11.38
C CYS A 249 -21.46 -7.93 -11.44
N ALA A 250 -21.31 -8.90 -10.55
CA ALA A 250 -20.19 -9.84 -10.56
C ALA A 250 -20.19 -10.71 -11.82
N LEU A 251 -21.35 -11.22 -12.23
CA LEU A 251 -21.49 -12.02 -13.44
C LEU A 251 -21.18 -11.20 -14.71
N LEU A 252 -21.62 -9.94 -14.75
CA LEU A 252 -21.32 -9.00 -15.83
C LEU A 252 -19.81 -8.85 -16.04
N LEU A 253 -19.07 -8.57 -14.95
CA LEU A 253 -17.60 -8.43 -14.99
C LEU A 253 -16.91 -9.73 -15.43
N ARG A 254 -17.32 -10.88 -14.87
CA ARG A 254 -16.75 -12.18 -15.25
C ARG A 254 -16.99 -12.51 -16.72
N ARG A 255 -18.18 -12.22 -17.26
CA ARG A 255 -18.50 -12.41 -18.69
C ARG A 255 -17.66 -11.50 -19.58
N ALA A 256 -17.54 -10.21 -19.23
CA ALA A 256 -16.69 -9.28 -19.98
C ALA A 256 -15.23 -9.78 -20.06
N TRP A 257 -14.70 -10.26 -18.94
CA TRP A 257 -13.35 -10.83 -18.89
C TRP A 257 -13.18 -12.14 -19.63
N ALA A 258 -14.16 -13.06 -19.55
CA ALA A 258 -14.10 -14.36 -20.23
C ALA A 258 -14.20 -14.22 -21.76
N THR A 259 -14.90 -13.18 -22.23
CA THR A 259 -15.09 -12.91 -23.67
C THR A 259 -14.06 -11.94 -24.25
N GLY A 260 -13.12 -11.45 -23.43
CA GLY A 260 -12.10 -10.50 -23.86
C GLY A 260 -12.65 -9.14 -24.29
N ARG A 261 -13.86 -8.78 -23.83
CA ARG A 261 -14.46 -7.49 -24.17
C ARG A 261 -13.69 -6.35 -23.49
N ALA A 262 -13.41 -5.30 -24.27
CA ALA A 262 -12.82 -4.06 -23.77
C ALA A 262 -13.85 -3.33 -22.91
N ILE A 263 -13.50 -3.06 -21.66
CA ILE A 263 -14.30 -2.29 -20.70
C ILE A 263 -13.38 -1.29 -20.01
N ASP A 264 -13.92 -0.15 -19.58
CA ASP A 264 -13.15 0.84 -18.83
C ASP A 264 -12.53 0.22 -17.55
N PRO A 265 -11.18 0.20 -17.43
CA PRO A 265 -10.50 -0.49 -16.33
C PRO A 265 -10.87 0.05 -14.94
N TRP A 266 -11.01 1.36 -14.80
CA TRP A 266 -11.37 1.96 -13.52
C TRP A 266 -12.77 1.59 -13.07
N SER A 267 -13.76 1.61 -13.98
CA SER A 267 -15.13 1.20 -13.66
C SER A 267 -15.18 -0.28 -13.27
N ALA A 268 -14.37 -1.13 -13.93
CA ALA A 268 -14.21 -2.53 -13.54
C ALA A 268 -13.59 -2.68 -12.13
N ILE A 269 -12.59 -1.86 -11.77
CA ILE A 269 -11.99 -1.84 -10.43
C ILE A 269 -13.01 -1.38 -9.38
N VAL A 270 -13.70 -0.26 -9.61
CA VAL A 270 -14.66 0.31 -8.65
C VAL A 270 -15.78 -0.67 -8.37
N LEU A 271 -16.47 -1.16 -9.41
CA LEU A 271 -17.56 -2.11 -9.25
C LEU A 271 -17.05 -3.45 -8.70
N GLY A 272 -15.99 -3.98 -9.30
CA GLY A 272 -15.41 -5.27 -8.93
C GLY A 272 -14.95 -5.33 -7.48
N SER A 273 -14.39 -4.22 -6.95
CA SER A 273 -13.94 -4.15 -5.56
C SER A 273 -15.07 -4.23 -4.53
N GLN A 274 -16.32 -4.04 -4.96
CA GLN A 274 -17.52 -4.08 -4.13
C GLN A 274 -18.26 -5.42 -4.27
N VAL A 275 -18.35 -5.96 -5.49
CA VAL A 275 -19.21 -7.13 -5.78
C VAL A 275 -18.46 -8.45 -5.94
N LEU A 276 -17.13 -8.42 -6.13
CA LEU A 276 -16.32 -9.63 -6.28
C LEU A 276 -15.71 -10.06 -4.93
N PRO A 277 -15.46 -11.36 -4.73
CA PRO A 277 -14.78 -11.85 -3.54
C PRO A 277 -13.38 -11.21 -3.42
N MET A 278 -13.01 -10.69 -2.24
CA MET A 278 -11.67 -10.13 -2.00
C MET A 278 -10.71 -11.10 -1.30
N ARG A 279 -11.23 -12.19 -0.72
CA ARG A 279 -10.48 -13.17 0.06
C ARG A 279 -10.86 -14.60 -0.30
N ASN A 280 -9.90 -15.52 -0.20
CA ASN A 280 -10.09 -16.96 -0.30
C ASN A 280 -10.37 -17.57 1.08
N GLY A 281 -11.63 -17.57 1.50
CA GLY A 281 -12.10 -18.30 2.69
C GLY A 281 -11.34 -17.99 3.99
N GLY A 282 -11.32 -18.97 4.91
CA GLY A 282 -10.76 -18.85 6.27
C GLY A 282 -9.23 -18.98 6.39
N ARG A 283 -8.48 -18.87 5.29
CA ARG A 283 -7.01 -18.95 5.33
C ARG A 283 -6.41 -17.73 6.03
N ARG A 284 -5.35 -17.96 6.81
CA ARG A 284 -4.52 -16.90 7.40
C ARG A 284 -3.39 -16.52 6.43
N GLN A 285 -2.89 -15.29 6.54
CA GLN A 285 -1.70 -14.87 5.78
C GLN A 285 -0.51 -15.75 6.16
N THR A 286 0.41 -15.95 5.22
CA THR A 286 1.62 -16.75 5.46
C THR A 286 2.45 -16.13 6.58
N LEU A 287 2.62 -14.81 6.55
CA LEU A 287 3.17 -14.03 7.65
C LEU A 287 2.10 -13.00 8.05
N PRO A 288 1.62 -13.00 9.31
CA PRO A 288 0.62 -12.05 9.76
C PRO A 288 1.22 -10.64 9.96
N PRO A 289 0.39 -9.59 9.91
CA PRO A 289 0.81 -8.24 10.27
C PRO A 289 1.10 -8.15 11.77
N VAL A 290 1.91 -7.17 12.17
CA VAL A 290 2.22 -6.89 13.58
C VAL A 290 1.36 -5.72 14.06
N SER A 291 0.73 -5.88 15.23
CA SER A 291 0.02 -4.79 15.89
C SER A 291 0.91 -4.09 16.92
N ALA A 292 0.50 -2.89 17.33
CA ALA A 292 1.15 -2.18 18.44
C ALA A 292 1.13 -2.98 19.76
N HIS A 293 0.08 -3.78 19.97
CA HIS A 293 -0.01 -4.67 21.13
C HIS A 293 1.07 -5.76 21.08
N ASP A 294 1.18 -6.47 19.95
CA ASP A 294 2.20 -7.53 19.77
C ASP A 294 3.62 -6.98 20.00
N TRP A 295 3.90 -5.77 19.52
CA TRP A 295 5.20 -5.10 19.72
C TRP A 295 5.48 -4.79 21.19
N LEU A 296 4.51 -4.23 21.91
CA LEU A 296 4.66 -3.82 23.31
C LEU A 296 4.76 -5.01 24.27
N GLU A 297 4.13 -6.13 23.96
CA GLU A 297 4.23 -7.36 24.74
C GLU A 297 5.58 -8.06 24.55
N ALA A 298 6.02 -8.22 23.31
CA ALA A 298 7.26 -8.93 23.00
C ALA A 298 8.52 -8.15 23.36
N ARG A 299 8.50 -6.81 23.23
CA ARG A 299 9.64 -5.90 23.44
C ARG A 299 10.96 -6.39 22.78
N PRO A 300 10.94 -6.60 21.46
CA PRO A 300 12.12 -7.07 20.71
C PRO A 300 13.28 -6.06 20.73
#